data_AF-A0A3M2SYT9-F1
#
_entry.id   AF-A0A3M2SYT9-F1
#
_cell.length_a   1.000
_cell.length_b   1.000
_cell.length_c   1.000
_cell.angle_alpha   90.00
_cell.angle_beta   90.00
_cell.angle_gamma   90.00
#
_symmetry.space_group_name_H-M   'P 1'
#
loop_
_entity.id
_entity.type
_entity.pdbx_description
1 polymer ?
#
loop_
_entity_poly.entity_id
_entity_poly.type
_entity_poly.pdbx_seq_one_letter_code
_entity_poly.pdbx_strand_id
1 'polypeptide(L)'
;MALSQVELRRRLWHQICYLDFRSAQEPTVADNDFTTLLPRNVNDEDLVEGAHPLETPSPGFADMTGHLIRLHGVHCFWRIVRSTYWLERRIKSSSFHGDGDLVAEFQSLFVEFRITVDEMAANFQTQFLQYCDPDIPGHRLALGLATVIEWHCWSIVWLRTPKQYRETVVSPDIRQTVFAKSVSLVESMTQIPNDKDAQKFSWYIGGYACFQAIMHIVT
;
A
#
# COMPACT_ATOMS: atom_id res chain seq x y z
N MET A 1 30.59 9.57 -1.38
CA MET A 1 29.65 9.20 -2.47
C MET A 1 28.80 10.43 -2.76
N ALA A 2 28.68 10.85 -4.02
CA ALA A 2 27.87 12.03 -4.36
C ALA A 2 26.41 11.80 -3.94
N LEU A 3 25.72 12.85 -3.46
CA LEU A 3 24.33 12.79 -2.99
C LEU A 3 23.41 12.18 -4.05
N SER A 4 23.59 12.58 -5.32
CA SER A 4 22.88 12.04 -6.48
C SER A 4 23.02 10.52 -6.59
N GLN A 5 24.24 9.99 -6.45
CA GLN A 5 24.47 8.55 -6.52
C GLN A 5 23.85 7.78 -5.34
N VAL A 6 23.79 8.37 -4.14
CA VAL A 6 23.12 7.75 -2.99
C VAL A 6 21.62 7.64 -3.27
N GLU A 7 21.01 8.72 -3.76
CA GLU A 7 19.58 8.78 -4.02
C GLU A 7 19.17 7.85 -5.17
N LEU A 8 19.95 7.81 -6.26
CA LEU A 8 19.73 6.86 -7.36
C LEU A 8 19.80 5.41 -6.88
N ARG A 9 20.75 5.08 -6.00
CA ARG A 9 20.85 3.73 -5.41
C ARG A 9 19.64 3.39 -4.56
N ARG A 10 19.13 4.33 -3.75
CA ARG A 10 17.91 4.13 -2.95
C ARG A 10 16.70 3.87 -3.84
N ARG A 11 16.48 4.72 -4.84
CA ARG A 11 15.37 4.58 -5.80
C ARG A 11 15.42 3.24 -6.53
N LEU A 12 16.59 2.85 -7.03
CA LEU A 12 16.78 1.58 -7.71
C LEU A 12 16.52 0.38 -6.78
N TRP A 13 17.08 0.41 -5.57
CA TRP A 13 16.90 -0.66 -4.58
C TRP A 13 15.41 -0.88 -4.26
N HIS A 14 14.70 0.20 -3.95
CA HIS A 14 13.28 0.12 -3.61
C HIS A 14 12.42 -0.28 -4.81
N GLN A 15 12.78 0.10 -6.04
CA GLN A 15 12.14 -0.40 -7.24
C GLN A 15 12.35 -1.92 -7.43
N ILE A 16 13.52 -2.45 -7.09
CA ILE A 16 13.78 -3.91 -7.11
C ILE A 16 12.89 -4.61 -6.08
N CYS A 17 12.85 -4.11 -4.83
CA CYS A 17 11.98 -4.67 -3.78
C CYS A 17 10.50 -4.66 -4.19
N TYR A 18 10.05 -3.57 -4.82
CA TYR A 18 8.69 -3.46 -5.36
C TYR A 18 8.40 -4.52 -6.43
N LEU A 19 9.36 -4.76 -7.34
CA LEU A 19 9.22 -5.77 -8.38
C LEU A 19 9.24 -7.20 -7.82
N ASP A 20 10.08 -7.48 -6.82
CA ASP A 20 10.08 -8.76 -6.09
C ASP A 20 8.71 -9.02 -5.47
N PHE A 21 8.17 -8.05 -4.72
CA PHE A 21 6.83 -8.14 -4.14
C PHE A 21 5.74 -8.41 -5.18
N ARG A 22 5.81 -7.76 -6.34
CA ARG A 22 4.83 -7.89 -7.43
C ARG A 22 4.91 -9.21 -8.18
N SER A 23 6.09 -9.79 -8.31
CA SER A 23 6.34 -10.94 -9.18
C SER A 23 6.40 -12.27 -8.42
N ALA A 24 6.73 -12.22 -7.13
CA ALA A 24 6.84 -13.41 -6.32
C ALA A 24 5.49 -13.84 -5.74
N GLN A 25 5.25 -15.15 -5.68
CA GLN A 25 4.11 -15.72 -4.94
C GLN A 25 4.28 -15.51 -3.43
N GLU A 26 5.53 -15.56 -2.96
CA GLU A 26 5.97 -15.17 -1.62
C GLU A 26 7.20 -14.25 -1.79
N PRO A 27 7.16 -12.98 -1.34
CA PRO A 27 8.29 -12.06 -1.48
C PRO A 27 9.58 -12.62 -0.88
N THR A 28 10.67 -12.54 -1.62
CA THR A 28 11.98 -13.07 -1.22
C THR A 28 12.73 -12.11 -0.33
N VAL A 29 12.49 -10.80 -0.49
CA VAL A 29 13.09 -9.74 0.33
C VAL A 29 12.06 -9.26 1.34
N ALA A 30 12.35 -9.42 2.63
CA ALA A 30 11.55 -8.85 3.71
C ALA A 30 12.03 -7.43 4.05
N ASP A 31 11.13 -6.60 4.59
CA ASP A 31 11.42 -5.22 5.00
C ASP A 31 12.60 -5.11 6.00
N ASN A 32 12.81 -6.15 6.80
CA ASN A 32 13.88 -6.20 7.80
C ASN A 32 15.23 -6.68 7.25
N ASP A 33 15.32 -7.08 5.98
CA ASP A 33 16.53 -7.65 5.39
C ASP A 33 17.54 -6.59 4.95
N PHE A 34 17.14 -5.31 4.94
CA PHE A 34 17.98 -4.20 4.48
C PHE A 34 17.82 -2.96 5.36
N THR A 35 18.85 -2.11 5.37
CA THR A 35 18.87 -0.83 6.11
C THR A 35 18.77 0.39 5.18
N THR A 36 18.50 0.15 3.89
CA THR A 36 18.37 1.19 2.87
C THR A 36 17.12 2.03 3.12
N LEU A 37 17.32 3.29 3.50
CA LEU A 37 16.23 4.27 3.70
C LEU A 37 15.39 4.43 2.44
N LEU A 38 14.11 4.80 2.62
CA LEU A 38 13.24 5.20 1.53
C LEU A 38 13.85 6.35 0.71
N PRO A 39 13.53 6.44 -0.60
CA PRO A 39 13.91 7.58 -1.40
C PRO A 39 13.39 8.90 -0.81
N ARG A 40 14.08 10.00 -1.12
CA ARG A 40 13.63 11.34 -0.73
C ARG A 40 12.57 11.84 -1.72
N ASN A 41 11.60 12.60 -1.23
CA ASN A 41 10.61 13.27 -2.07
C ASN A 41 11.23 14.52 -2.72
N VAL A 42 11.91 14.34 -3.85
CA VAL A 42 12.61 15.42 -4.58
C VAL A 42 12.41 15.23 -6.08
N ASN A 43 12.48 16.32 -6.85
CA ASN A 43 12.37 16.25 -8.31
C ASN A 43 13.67 15.68 -8.92
N ASP A 44 13.57 15.19 -10.14
CA ASP A 44 14.73 14.62 -10.83
C ASP A 44 15.76 15.71 -11.21
N GLU A 45 15.29 16.92 -11.49
CA GLU A 45 16.12 18.09 -11.79
C GLU A 45 16.99 18.53 -10.60
N ASP A 46 16.56 18.23 -9.38
CA ASP A 46 17.29 18.56 -8.15
C ASP A 46 18.47 17.58 -7.88
N LEU A 47 18.57 16.49 -8.65
CA LEU A 47 19.61 15.47 -8.50
C LEU A 47 20.90 15.80 -9.25
N VAL A 48 21.46 16.99 -9.03
CA VAL A 48 22.69 17.43 -9.72
C VAL A 48 23.95 16.92 -9.01
N GLU A 49 24.94 16.45 -9.78
CA GLU A 49 26.25 16.05 -9.23
C GLU A 49 26.98 17.26 -8.64
N GLY A 50 27.42 17.14 -7.37
CA GLY A 50 28.12 18.20 -6.66
C GLY A 50 27.22 19.19 -5.90
N ALA A 51 25.89 19.04 -5.97
CA ALA A 51 24.97 19.81 -5.14
C ALA A 51 25.21 19.53 -3.65
N HIS A 52 25.14 20.58 -2.82
CA HIS A 52 25.15 20.46 -1.37
C HIS A 52 24.03 19.53 -0.89
N PRO A 53 24.18 18.83 0.26
CA PRO A 53 23.15 17.95 0.77
C PRO A 53 21.81 18.68 0.78
N LEU A 54 20.88 18.22 -0.07
CA LEU A 54 19.54 18.81 -0.16
C LEU A 54 18.98 18.91 1.26
N GLU A 55 18.41 20.07 1.59
CA GLU A 55 17.68 20.30 2.83
C GLU A 55 16.68 19.15 3.06
N THR A 56 16.28 18.93 4.31
CA THR A 56 15.25 17.93 4.64
C THR A 56 14.08 18.05 3.66
N PRO A 57 13.68 16.97 2.97
CA PRO A 57 12.64 17.05 1.96
C PRO A 57 11.39 17.63 2.63
N SER A 58 10.92 18.76 2.11
CA SER A 58 9.72 19.38 2.63
C SER A 58 8.50 18.61 2.10
N PRO A 59 7.40 18.54 2.87
CA PRO A 59 6.13 18.06 2.35
C PRO A 59 5.74 18.79 1.05
N GLY A 60 5.20 18.07 0.07
CA GLY A 60 4.90 18.62 -1.24
C GLY A 60 4.75 17.56 -2.32
N PHE A 61 4.31 17.99 -3.50
CA PHE A 61 4.35 17.16 -4.69
C PHE A 61 5.70 17.28 -5.40
N ALA A 62 6.28 16.15 -5.78
CA ALA A 62 7.50 16.05 -6.58
C ALA A 62 7.42 14.83 -7.50
N ASP A 63 8.35 14.69 -8.45
CA ASP A 63 8.41 13.54 -9.37
C ASP A 63 8.37 12.18 -8.63
N MET A 64 9.00 12.12 -7.45
CA MET A 64 9.04 10.92 -6.61
C MET A 64 7.75 10.60 -5.84
N THR A 65 6.81 11.53 -5.74
CA THR A 65 5.60 11.40 -4.91
C THR A 65 4.82 10.13 -5.24
N GLY A 66 4.57 9.88 -6.53
CA GLY A 66 3.86 8.68 -6.94
C GLY A 66 4.60 7.40 -6.54
N HIS A 67 5.92 7.35 -6.67
CA HIS A 67 6.71 6.18 -6.33
C HIS A 67 6.72 5.95 -4.82
N LEU A 68 6.87 7.00 -4.02
CA LEU A 68 6.81 6.93 -2.55
C LEU A 68 5.45 6.43 -2.05
N ILE A 69 4.35 6.91 -2.64
CA ILE A 69 3.00 6.41 -2.35
C ILE A 69 2.96 4.88 -2.53
N ARG A 70 3.57 4.35 -3.60
CA ARG A 70 3.64 2.90 -3.81
C ARG A 70 4.46 2.17 -2.77
N LEU A 71 5.64 2.69 -2.45
CA LEU A 71 6.56 2.03 -1.51
C LEU A 71 5.92 1.93 -0.13
N HIS A 72 5.35 3.02 0.38
CA HIS A 72 4.58 3.00 1.62
C HIS A 72 3.41 2.00 1.55
N GLY A 73 2.70 1.92 0.41
CA GLY A 73 1.69 0.90 0.18
C GLY A 73 2.23 -0.53 0.31
N VAL A 74 3.37 -0.83 -0.31
CA VAL A 74 4.01 -2.15 -0.20
C VAL A 74 4.45 -2.47 1.22
N HIS A 75 5.01 -1.50 1.94
CA HIS A 75 5.39 -1.71 3.34
C HIS A 75 4.14 -1.99 4.21
N CYS A 76 3.04 -1.29 3.97
CA CYS A 76 1.76 -1.58 4.62
C CYS A 76 1.28 -3.01 4.28
N PHE A 77 1.34 -3.40 3.00
CA PHE A 77 0.97 -4.77 2.58
C PHE A 77 1.81 -5.83 3.26
N TRP A 78 3.13 -5.65 3.34
CA TRP A 78 4.03 -6.59 4.02
C TRP A 78 3.69 -6.75 5.49
N ARG A 79 3.41 -5.65 6.20
CA ARG A 79 2.97 -5.70 7.60
C ARG A 79 1.68 -6.52 7.73
N ILE A 80 0.69 -6.27 6.88
CA ILE A 80 -0.57 -7.02 6.89
C ILE A 80 -0.33 -8.51 6.61
N VAL A 81 0.37 -8.85 5.52
CA VAL A 81 0.61 -10.24 5.10
C VAL A 81 1.38 -11.02 6.17
N ARG A 82 2.44 -10.44 6.74
CA ARG A 82 3.24 -11.08 7.78
C ARG A 82 2.41 -11.42 9.02
N SER A 83 1.60 -10.48 9.48
CA SER A 83 0.69 -10.67 10.61
C SER A 83 -0.37 -11.74 10.34
N THR A 84 -0.93 -11.80 9.12
CA THR A 84 -1.89 -12.85 8.75
C THR A 84 -1.24 -14.24 8.66
N TYR A 85 0.00 -14.32 8.18
CA TYR A 85 0.72 -15.59 8.09
C TYR A 85 1.07 -16.17 9.47
N TRP A 86 1.45 -15.30 10.41
CA TRP A 86 1.62 -15.69 11.83
C TRP A 86 0.33 -16.31 12.38
N LEU A 87 -0.82 -15.70 12.09
CA LEU A 87 -2.12 -16.16 12.55
C LEU A 87 -2.57 -17.48 11.91
N GLU A 88 -2.36 -17.65 10.59
CA GLU A 88 -2.62 -18.92 9.91
C GLU A 88 -1.81 -20.08 10.52
N ARG A 89 -0.55 -19.82 10.88
CA ARG A 89 0.28 -20.79 11.62
C ARG A 89 -0.27 -21.06 13.01
N ARG A 90 -0.74 -20.03 13.71
CA ARG A 90 -1.36 -20.15 15.03
C ARG A 90 -2.58 -21.05 15.00
N ILE A 91 -3.52 -20.82 14.07
CA ILE A 91 -4.72 -21.65 13.86
C ILE A 91 -4.35 -23.13 13.58
N LYS A 92 -3.35 -23.37 12.73
CA LYS A 92 -2.89 -24.75 12.42
C LYS A 92 -2.25 -25.43 13.63
N SER A 93 -1.63 -24.66 14.53
CA SER A 93 -1.01 -25.18 15.76
C SER A 93 -2.00 -25.35 16.92
N SER A 94 -3.14 -24.64 16.88
CA SER A 94 -4.07 -24.52 18.00
C SER A 94 -5.11 -25.65 18.09
N SER A 95 -4.80 -26.86 17.60
CA SER A 95 -5.63 -28.06 17.79
C SER A 95 -5.95 -28.41 19.25
N PHE A 96 -5.46 -27.63 20.23
CA PHE A 96 -5.57 -27.81 21.67
C PHE A 96 -6.05 -26.55 22.45
N HIS A 97 -6.45 -25.44 21.81
CA HIS A 97 -6.92 -24.22 22.51
C HIS A 97 -8.36 -23.84 22.09
N GLY A 98 -9.10 -23.17 22.99
CA GLY A 98 -10.50 -22.81 22.79
C GLY A 98 -10.70 -21.64 21.83
N ASP A 99 -11.77 -21.70 21.03
CA ASP A 99 -12.09 -20.74 19.95
C ASP A 99 -12.16 -19.27 20.40
N GLY A 100 -12.51 -19.01 21.67
CA GLY A 100 -12.57 -17.66 22.23
C GLY A 100 -11.23 -16.92 22.31
N ASP A 101 -10.12 -17.63 22.52
CA ASP A 101 -8.78 -17.04 22.56
C ASP A 101 -8.35 -16.56 21.16
N LEU A 102 -8.66 -17.38 20.14
CA LEU A 102 -8.42 -17.03 18.74
C LEU A 102 -9.23 -15.81 18.32
N VAL A 103 -10.52 -15.74 18.65
CA VAL A 103 -11.36 -14.56 18.31
C VAL A 103 -10.78 -13.27 18.90
N ALA A 104 -10.30 -13.29 20.16
CA ALA A 104 -9.67 -12.14 20.79
C ALA A 104 -8.34 -11.75 20.09
N GLU A 105 -7.49 -12.72 19.74
CA GLU A 105 -6.27 -12.48 18.97
C GLU A 105 -6.59 -11.85 17.60
N PHE A 106 -7.60 -12.37 16.90
CA PHE A 106 -8.07 -11.84 15.62
C PHE A 106 -8.57 -10.40 15.72
N GLN A 107 -9.32 -10.07 16.77
CA GLN A 107 -9.81 -8.71 17.01
C GLN A 107 -8.66 -7.75 17.28
N SER A 108 -7.66 -8.16 18.06
CA SER A 108 -6.45 -7.36 18.30
C SER A 108 -5.69 -7.10 17.00
N LEU A 109 -5.47 -8.15 16.21
CA LEU A 109 -4.77 -8.04 14.92
C LEU A 109 -5.50 -7.12 13.95
N PHE A 110 -6.83 -7.20 13.93
CA PHE A 110 -7.66 -6.35 13.09
C PHE A 110 -7.53 -4.86 13.50
N VAL A 111 -7.47 -4.56 14.81
CA VAL A 111 -7.20 -3.20 15.30
C VAL A 111 -5.83 -2.71 14.83
N GLU A 112 -4.79 -3.55 14.89
CA GLU A 112 -3.45 -3.21 14.38
C GLU A 112 -3.44 -2.95 12.88
N PHE A 113 -4.20 -3.73 12.09
CA PHE A 113 -4.35 -3.49 10.66
C PHE A 113 -4.97 -2.14 10.37
N ARG A 114 -6.06 -1.80 11.06
CA ARG A 114 -6.70 -0.49 10.91
C ARG A 114 -5.72 0.63 11.22
N ILE A 115 -5.02 0.56 12.35
CA ILE A 115 -4.02 1.57 12.74
C ILE A 115 -2.95 1.70 11.64
N THR A 116 -2.44 0.58 11.14
CA THR A 116 -1.40 0.59 10.09
C THR A 116 -1.88 1.25 8.78
N VAL A 117 -3.13 0.98 8.37
CA VAL A 117 -3.71 1.59 7.16
C VAL A 117 -3.99 3.07 7.37
N ASP A 118 -4.53 3.45 8.54
CA ASP A 118 -4.83 4.84 8.88
C ASP A 118 -3.55 5.69 8.98
N GLU A 119 -2.49 5.16 9.59
CA GLU A 119 -1.16 5.80 9.63
C GLU A 119 -0.59 6.04 8.23
N MET A 120 -0.71 5.04 7.33
CA MET A 120 -0.27 5.18 5.95
C MET A 120 -1.07 6.27 5.22
N ALA A 121 -2.40 6.27 5.35
CA ALA A 121 -3.27 7.27 4.73
C ALA A 121 -3.00 8.68 5.27
N ALA A 122 -2.80 8.82 6.59
CA ALA A 122 -2.42 10.09 7.22
C ALA A 122 -1.04 10.58 6.75
N ASN A 123 -0.07 9.67 6.59
CA ASN A 123 1.23 9.99 6.03
C ASN A 123 1.11 10.48 4.58
N PHE A 124 0.30 9.82 3.74
CA PHE A 124 0.03 10.31 2.39
C PHE A 124 -0.57 11.71 2.39
N GLN A 125 -1.56 11.94 3.24
CA GLN A 125 -2.22 13.23 3.34
C GLN A 125 -1.25 14.34 3.73
N THR A 126 -0.48 14.13 4.80
CA THR A 126 0.41 15.15 5.36
C THR A 126 1.65 15.41 4.51
N GLN A 127 2.19 14.40 3.85
CA GLN A 127 3.42 14.53 3.06
C GLN A 127 3.15 14.93 1.61
N PHE A 128 2.03 14.50 1.01
CA PHE A 128 1.83 14.57 -0.44
C PHE A 128 0.48 15.13 -0.86
N LEU A 129 -0.62 14.51 -0.41
CA LEU A 129 -1.93 14.69 -1.06
C LEU A 129 -2.55 16.07 -0.80
N GLN A 130 -2.30 16.68 0.37
CA GLN A 130 -2.79 18.03 0.65
C GLN A 130 -2.20 19.12 -0.27
N TYR A 131 -1.10 18.81 -0.97
CA TYR A 131 -0.44 19.69 -1.94
C TYR A 131 -0.81 19.36 -3.39
N CYS A 132 -1.69 18.37 -3.60
CA CYS A 132 -2.12 17.95 -4.92
C CYS A 132 -3.28 18.83 -5.42
N ASP A 133 -3.28 19.09 -6.74
CA ASP A 133 -4.31 19.83 -7.45
C ASP A 133 -4.98 18.85 -8.43
N PRO A 134 -6.28 18.53 -8.27
CA PRO A 134 -7.00 17.61 -9.15
C PRO A 134 -7.01 18.00 -10.64
N ASP A 135 -6.78 19.28 -10.96
CA ASP A 135 -6.74 19.75 -12.34
C ASP A 135 -5.41 19.39 -13.03
N ILE A 136 -4.35 19.15 -12.25
CA ILE A 136 -3.04 18.72 -12.75
C ILE A 136 -3.02 17.19 -12.90
N PRO A 137 -2.77 16.63 -14.11
CA PRO A 137 -2.84 15.19 -14.35
C PRO A 137 -1.96 14.33 -13.43
N GLY A 138 -0.73 14.76 -13.12
CA GLY A 138 0.18 14.03 -12.23
C GLY A 138 -0.30 14.01 -10.77
N HIS A 139 -0.85 15.12 -10.30
CA HIS A 139 -1.42 15.25 -8.96
C HIS A 139 -2.70 14.40 -8.83
N ARG A 140 -3.58 14.47 -9.83
CA ARG A 140 -4.78 13.61 -9.93
C ARG A 140 -4.43 12.12 -9.92
N LEU A 141 -3.37 11.73 -10.63
CA LEU A 141 -2.86 10.36 -10.60
C LEU A 141 -2.38 9.94 -9.20
N ALA A 142 -1.64 10.81 -8.49
CA ALA A 142 -1.17 10.52 -7.14
C ALA A 142 -2.33 10.37 -6.14
N LEU A 143 -3.34 11.25 -6.22
CA LEU A 143 -4.58 11.15 -5.44
C LEU A 143 -5.29 9.81 -5.69
N GLY A 144 -5.48 9.45 -6.96
CA GLY A 144 -6.09 8.18 -7.36
C GLY A 144 -5.28 6.97 -6.89
N LEU A 145 -3.94 7.01 -7.04
CA LEU A 145 -3.06 5.94 -6.61
C LEU A 145 -3.12 5.71 -5.09
N ALA A 146 -3.04 6.76 -4.28
CA ALA A 146 -3.13 6.65 -2.83
C ALA A 146 -4.45 6.03 -2.39
N THR A 147 -5.54 6.45 -3.03
CA THR A 147 -6.89 5.92 -2.81
C THR A 147 -6.96 4.42 -3.16
N VAL A 148 -6.45 4.03 -4.33
CA VAL A 148 -6.40 2.63 -4.77
C VAL A 148 -5.59 1.75 -3.81
N ILE A 149 -4.44 2.24 -3.31
CA ILE A 149 -3.61 1.52 -2.35
C ILE A 149 -4.35 1.28 -1.03
N GLU A 150 -4.99 2.31 -0.48
CA GLU A 150 -5.81 2.19 0.74
C GLU A 150 -6.88 1.10 0.57
N TRP A 151 -7.63 1.14 -0.53
CA TRP A 151 -8.71 0.18 -0.81
C TRP A 151 -8.18 -1.24 -0.99
N HIS A 152 -6.99 -1.37 -1.58
CA HIS A 152 -6.33 -2.64 -1.74
C HIS A 152 -5.89 -3.23 -0.39
N CYS A 153 -5.42 -2.40 0.57
CA CYS A 153 -5.07 -2.86 1.92
C CYS A 153 -6.26 -3.50 2.61
N TRP A 154 -7.41 -2.83 2.55
CA TRP A 154 -8.67 -3.32 3.11
C TRP A 154 -9.12 -4.64 2.48
N SER A 155 -8.99 -4.76 1.16
CA SER A 155 -9.34 -6.00 0.44
C SER A 155 -8.47 -7.18 0.86
N ILE A 156 -7.17 -6.95 1.09
CA ILE A 156 -6.24 -8.01 1.56
C ILE A 156 -6.58 -8.44 2.99
N VAL A 157 -6.81 -7.50 3.91
CA VAL A 157 -7.21 -7.81 5.30
C VAL A 157 -8.44 -8.71 5.30
N TRP A 158 -9.44 -8.38 4.49
CA TRP A 158 -10.66 -9.18 4.38
C TRP A 158 -10.42 -10.60 3.88
N LEU A 159 -9.68 -10.74 2.77
CA LEU A 159 -9.47 -12.05 2.13
C LEU A 159 -8.60 -12.97 2.97
N ARG A 160 -7.63 -12.40 3.69
CA ARG A 160 -6.78 -13.14 4.63
C ARG A 160 -7.46 -13.47 5.95
N THR A 161 -8.58 -12.81 6.28
CA THR A 161 -9.40 -13.21 7.43
C THR A 161 -10.20 -14.47 7.07
N PRO A 162 -10.06 -15.60 7.80
CA PRO A 162 -10.78 -16.83 7.51
C PRO A 162 -12.29 -16.63 7.58
N LYS A 163 -13.04 -17.21 6.63
CA LYS A 163 -14.48 -17.00 6.48
C LYS A 163 -15.27 -17.21 7.77
N GLN A 164 -14.94 -18.24 8.54
CA GLN A 164 -15.63 -18.60 9.79
C GLN A 164 -15.50 -17.53 10.89
N TYR A 165 -14.49 -16.66 10.83
CA TYR A 165 -14.24 -15.62 11.83
C TYR A 165 -14.62 -14.21 11.34
N ARG A 166 -14.97 -14.04 10.06
CA ARG A 166 -15.24 -12.70 9.51
C ARG A 166 -16.39 -12.00 10.22
N GLU A 167 -17.48 -12.71 10.49
CA GLU A 167 -18.67 -12.11 11.12
C GLU A 167 -18.48 -11.81 12.61
N THR A 168 -17.61 -12.56 13.28
CA THR A 168 -17.34 -12.42 14.72
C THR A 168 -16.24 -11.40 15.02
N VAL A 169 -15.28 -11.26 14.12
CA VAL A 169 -14.11 -10.38 14.29
C VAL A 169 -14.34 -9.01 13.64
N VAL A 170 -15.03 -8.96 12.49
CA VAL A 170 -15.18 -7.73 11.71
C VAL A 170 -16.57 -7.14 11.92
N SER A 171 -16.62 -5.93 12.47
CA SER A 171 -17.89 -5.25 12.73
C SER A 171 -18.67 -4.98 11.44
N PRO A 172 -20.02 -4.87 11.50
CA PRO A 172 -20.85 -4.57 10.34
C PRO A 172 -20.42 -3.32 9.57
N ASP A 173 -20.10 -2.23 10.28
CA ASP A 173 -19.69 -0.95 9.67
C ASP A 173 -18.42 -1.08 8.83
N ILE A 174 -17.50 -1.91 9.31
CA ILE A 174 -16.24 -2.18 8.62
C ILE A 174 -16.48 -3.05 7.41
N ARG A 175 -17.32 -4.09 7.52
CA ARG A 175 -17.71 -4.91 6.36
C ARG A 175 -18.31 -4.05 5.24
N GLN A 176 -19.20 -3.13 5.60
CA GLN A 176 -19.76 -2.16 4.67
C GLN A 176 -18.67 -1.25 4.07
N THR A 177 -17.73 -0.78 4.89
CA THR A 177 -16.61 0.04 4.43
C THR A 177 -15.73 -0.71 3.43
N VAL A 178 -15.28 -1.93 3.76
CA VAL A 178 -14.46 -2.74 2.85
C VAL A 178 -15.22 -3.02 1.55
N PHE A 179 -16.52 -3.32 1.62
CA PHE A 179 -17.33 -3.58 0.43
C PHE A 179 -17.42 -2.35 -0.48
N ALA A 180 -17.76 -1.19 0.10
CA ALA A 180 -17.81 0.08 -0.64
C ALA A 180 -16.46 0.40 -1.30
N LYS A 181 -15.36 0.23 -0.56
CA LYS A 181 -13.99 0.46 -1.05
C LYS A 181 -13.61 -0.51 -2.19
N SER A 182 -14.01 -1.79 -2.08
CA SER A 182 -13.82 -2.78 -3.14
C SER A 182 -14.59 -2.42 -4.41
N VAL A 183 -15.85 -1.96 -4.29
CA VAL A 183 -16.66 -1.50 -5.44
C VAL A 183 -16.00 -0.30 -6.09
N SER A 184 -15.65 0.73 -5.31
CA SER A 184 -15.01 1.93 -5.85
C SER A 184 -13.67 1.62 -6.54
N LEU A 185 -12.91 0.62 -6.06
CA LEU A 185 -11.67 0.16 -6.70
C LEU A 185 -11.94 -0.41 -8.10
N VAL A 186 -12.93 -1.30 -8.21
CA VAL A 186 -13.30 -1.90 -9.49
C VAL A 186 -13.80 -0.83 -10.47
N GLU A 187 -14.69 0.06 -10.01
CA GLU A 187 -15.22 1.16 -10.82
C GLU A 187 -14.10 2.07 -11.33
N SER A 188 -13.21 2.51 -10.44
CA SER A 188 -12.07 3.36 -10.80
C SER A 188 -11.20 2.71 -11.87
N MET A 189 -10.92 1.41 -11.74
CA MET A 189 -10.08 0.68 -12.69
C MET A 189 -10.75 0.48 -14.05
N THR A 190 -12.08 0.38 -14.10
CA THR A 190 -12.83 0.34 -15.37
C THR A 190 -12.90 1.70 -16.07
N GLN A 191 -12.73 2.81 -15.33
CA GLN A 191 -12.79 4.16 -15.88
C GLN A 191 -11.44 4.64 -16.44
N ILE A 192 -10.31 4.12 -15.95
CA ILE A 192 -8.95 4.52 -16.39
C ILE A 192 -8.76 4.52 -17.92
N PRO A 193 -9.24 3.50 -18.68
CA PRO A 193 -9.07 3.50 -20.14
C PRO A 193 -9.80 4.66 -20.84
N ASN A 194 -10.83 5.23 -20.21
CA ASN A 194 -11.64 6.32 -20.77
C ASN A 194 -11.06 7.72 -20.45
N ASP A 195 -10.14 7.81 -19.49
CA ASP A 195 -9.42 9.05 -19.17
C ASP A 195 -8.13 9.13 -20.00
N LYS A 196 -8.09 10.06 -20.97
CA LYS A 196 -6.94 10.27 -21.86
C LYS A 196 -5.65 10.63 -21.10
N ASP A 197 -5.77 11.34 -19.98
CA ASP A 197 -4.62 11.72 -19.16
C ASP A 197 -4.12 10.56 -18.29
N ALA A 198 -5.02 9.69 -17.83
CA ALA A 198 -4.65 8.52 -17.04
C ALA A 198 -4.15 7.36 -17.91
N GLN A 199 -4.57 7.28 -19.18
CA GLN A 199 -4.22 6.19 -20.09
C GLN A 199 -2.70 6.05 -20.27
N LYS A 200 -1.96 7.17 -20.35
CA LYS A 200 -0.48 7.18 -20.45
C LYS A 200 0.22 6.58 -19.21
N PHE A 201 -0.50 6.51 -18.10
CA PHE A 201 -0.08 5.92 -16.83
C PHE A 201 -0.81 4.60 -16.53
N SER A 202 -1.48 3.99 -17.51
CA SER A 202 -2.18 2.71 -17.29
C SER A 202 -1.25 1.59 -16.79
N TRP A 203 -0.01 1.51 -17.30
CA TRP A 203 1.03 0.61 -16.80
C TRP A 203 1.42 0.87 -15.34
N TYR A 204 1.29 2.13 -14.91
CA TYR A 204 1.60 2.61 -13.58
C TYR A 204 0.53 2.12 -12.58
N ILE A 205 -0.74 2.08 -12.98
CA ILE A 205 -1.86 1.70 -12.11
C ILE A 205 -2.20 0.21 -12.24
N GLY A 206 -2.02 -0.39 -13.42
CA GLY A 206 -2.49 -1.74 -13.76
C GLY A 206 -1.92 -2.90 -12.93
N GLY A 207 -0.90 -2.65 -12.12
CA GLY A 207 -0.36 -3.65 -11.20
C GLY A 207 -1.10 -3.82 -9.88
N TYR A 208 -2.05 -2.93 -9.56
CA TYR A 208 -2.97 -3.15 -8.45
C TYR A 208 -4.12 -4.02 -8.97
N ALA A 209 -3.97 -5.34 -8.81
CA ALA A 209 -4.94 -6.29 -9.32
C ALA A 209 -6.30 -6.12 -8.61
N CYS A 210 -7.34 -5.74 -9.36
CA CYS A 210 -8.72 -5.74 -8.87
C CYS A 210 -9.19 -7.12 -8.41
N PHE A 211 -8.47 -8.19 -8.75
CA PHE A 211 -8.87 -9.56 -8.45
C PHE A 211 -9.28 -9.74 -6.99
N GLN A 212 -8.53 -9.18 -6.03
CA GLN A 212 -8.87 -9.27 -4.61
C GLN A 212 -10.21 -8.57 -4.31
N ALA A 213 -10.43 -7.35 -4.81
CA ALA A 213 -11.69 -6.64 -4.64
C ALA A 213 -12.86 -7.33 -5.37
N ILE A 214 -12.65 -7.86 -6.58
CA ILE A 214 -13.65 -8.65 -7.31
C ILE A 214 -14.02 -9.89 -6.51
N MET A 215 -13.02 -10.63 -6.00
CA MET A 215 -13.23 -11.80 -5.15
C MET A 215 -14.05 -11.44 -3.91
N HIS A 216 -13.79 -10.31 -3.27
CA HIS A 216 -14.62 -9.85 -2.16
C HIS A 216 -16.07 -9.57 -2.58
N ILE A 217 -16.30 -8.90 -3.71
CA ILE A 217 -17.66 -8.56 -4.16
C ILE A 217 -18.48 -9.81 -4.51
N VAL A 218 -17.84 -10.86 -5.03
CA VAL A 218 -18.53 -12.07 -5.50
C VAL A 218 -18.63 -13.21 -4.48
N THR A 219 -17.98 -13.10 -3.30
CA THR A 219 -17.97 -14.15 -2.26
C THR A 219 -18.53 -13.71 -0.93
#